data_AF-A0A931UJD1-F1
#
_entry.id   AF-A0A931UJD1-F1
#
_cell.length_a   1.000
_cell.length_b   1.000
_cell.length_c   1.000
_cell.angle_alpha   90.00
_cell.angle_beta   90.00
_cell.angle_gamma   90.00
#
_symmetry.space_group_name_H-M   'P 1'
#
loop_
_entity.id
_entity.type
_entity.pdbx_description
1 polymer ?
#
loop_
_entity_poly.entity_id
_entity_poly.type
_entity_poly.pdbx_seq_one_letter_code
_entity_poly.pdbx_strand_id
1 'polypeptide(L)'
;MIGECPYLLPYELAWNVLKDFLVNQGSKNIYGSRDAIREAFKANLIEDGEGWMDMFKDRNMTSHTYNEDTANEIAEKIITRYYPLVLEFENKGLVLLGADQQQ
;
A
#
# COMPACT_ATOMS: atom_id res chain seq x y z
N MET A 1 19.93 11.92 12.41
CA MET A 1 18.61 12.26 11.83
C MET A 1 18.44 11.38 10.63
N ILE A 2 17.51 10.42 10.72
CA ILE A 2 17.09 9.59 9.60
C ILE A 2 16.46 10.52 8.57
N GLY A 3 17.14 10.75 7.45
CA GLY A 3 16.55 11.43 6.30
C GLY A 3 15.48 10.51 5.75
N GLU A 4 14.23 10.80 6.07
CA GLU A 4 13.08 10.10 5.52
C GLU A 4 12.94 10.51 4.06
N CYS A 5 13.11 9.54 3.15
CA CYS A 5 12.85 9.74 1.73
C CYS A 5 11.38 10.14 1.55
N PRO A 6 11.07 11.30 0.93
CA PRO A 6 9.70 11.82 0.84
C PRO A 6 8.74 10.91 0.06
N TYR A 7 9.27 9.94 -0.70
CA TYR A 7 8.53 8.96 -1.47
C TYR A 7 7.86 7.85 -0.62
N LEU A 8 8.16 7.77 0.67
CA LEU A 8 7.62 6.74 1.57
C LEU A 8 6.24 7.08 2.15
N LEU A 9 5.87 8.37 2.16
CA LEU A 9 4.62 8.86 2.74
C LEU A 9 3.35 8.29 2.08
N PRO A 10 3.24 8.20 0.74
CA PRO A 10 2.04 7.65 0.09
C PRO A 10 1.86 6.16 0.38
N TYR A 11 2.96 5.40 0.44
CA TYR A 11 2.92 3.98 0.81
C TYR A 11 2.44 3.82 2.25
N GLU A 12 3.02 4.59 3.18
CA GLU A 12 2.67 4.49 4.59
C GLU A 12 1.20 4.80 4.86
N LEU A 13 0.65 5.79 4.16
CA LEU A 13 -0.77 6.08 4.22
C LEU A 13 -1.61 4.95 3.62
N ALA A 14 -1.22 4.43 2.46
CA ALA A 14 -1.99 3.39 1.76
C ALA A 14 -2.15 2.10 2.57
N TRP A 15 -1.08 1.58 3.18
CA TRP A 15 -1.19 0.34 3.97
C TRP A 15 -1.91 0.57 5.31
N ASN A 16 -1.84 1.77 5.88
CA ASN A 16 -2.63 2.13 7.07
C ASN A 16 -4.13 2.14 6.74
N VAL A 17 -4.52 2.74 5.62
CA VAL A 17 -5.92 2.71 5.15
C VAL A 17 -6.40 1.27 4.91
N LEU A 18 -5.58 0.42 4.29
CA LEU A 18 -5.89 -1.00 4.12
C LEU A 18 -6.12 -1.69 5.45
N LYS A 19 -5.23 -1.47 6.42
CA LYS A 19 -5.35 -2.03 7.77
C LYS A 19 -6.64 -1.58 8.43
N ASP A 20 -6.95 -0.28 8.39
CA ASP A 20 -8.16 0.26 9.02
C ASP A 20 -9.42 -0.29 8.36
N PHE A 21 -9.45 -0.39 7.03
CA PHE A 21 -10.57 -1.00 6.31
C PHE A 21 -10.78 -2.47 6.73
N LEU A 22 -9.71 -3.25 6.77
CA LEU A 22 -9.77 -4.67 7.15
C LEU A 22 -10.19 -4.84 8.62
N VAL A 23 -9.71 -3.98 9.52
CA VAL A 23 -10.13 -3.98 10.93
C VAL A 23 -11.62 -3.66 11.04
N ASN A 24 -12.13 -2.69 10.27
CA ASN A 24 -13.56 -2.39 10.21
C ASN A 24 -14.40 -3.55 9.66
N GLN A 25 -13.86 -4.32 8.70
CA GLN A 25 -14.49 -5.55 8.19
C GLN A 25 -14.42 -6.74 9.17
N GLY A 26 -13.76 -6.59 10.32
CA GLY A 26 -13.69 -7.60 11.38
C GLY A 26 -12.40 -8.42 11.43
N SER A 27 -11.39 -8.09 10.62
CA SER A 27 -10.07 -8.73 10.68
C SER A 27 -9.28 -8.26 11.90
N LYS A 28 -9.02 -9.14 12.87
CA LYS A 28 -8.39 -8.80 14.16
C LYS A 28 -6.89 -9.09 14.25
N ASN A 29 -6.28 -9.64 13.21
CA ASN A 29 -4.92 -10.21 13.26
C ASN A 29 -3.94 -9.58 12.25
N ILE A 30 -3.97 -8.25 12.12
CA ILE A 30 -3.06 -7.50 11.23
C ILE A 30 -1.96 -6.85 12.06
N TYR A 31 -0.80 -7.48 12.11
CA TYR A 31 0.34 -7.03 12.90
C TYR A 31 1.30 -6.10 12.13
N GLY A 32 1.24 -6.11 10.79
CA GLY A 32 2.07 -5.25 9.95
C GLY A 32 1.58 -5.11 8.52
N SER A 33 2.24 -4.26 7.74
CA SER A 33 1.87 -3.93 6.35
C SER A 33 1.82 -5.15 5.44
N ARG A 34 2.72 -6.12 5.62
CA ARG A 34 2.71 -7.40 4.88
C ARG A 34 1.43 -8.20 5.11
N ASP A 35 0.95 -8.25 6.36
CA ASP A 35 -0.27 -8.98 6.70
C ASP A 35 -1.49 -8.23 6.19
N ALA A 36 -1.47 -6.89 6.27
CA ALA A 36 -2.51 -6.05 5.69
C ALA A 36 -2.66 -6.28 4.18
N ILE A 37 -1.56 -6.33 3.43
CA ILE A 37 -1.58 -6.59 1.97
C ILE A 37 -2.14 -7.99 1.67
N ARG A 38 -1.74 -9.01 2.43
CA ARG A 38 -2.25 -10.38 2.22
C ARG A 38 -3.75 -10.50 2.50
N GLU A 39 -4.20 -9.92 3.60
CA GLU A 39 -5.61 -9.93 3.96
C GLU A 39 -6.43 -9.07 3.00
N ALA A 40 -5.89 -7.94 2.51
CA ALA A 40 -6.51 -7.12 1.48
C ALA A 40 -6.70 -7.88 0.17
N PHE A 41 -5.69 -8.65 -0.23
CA PHE A 41 -5.77 -9.49 -1.43
C PHE A 41 -6.83 -10.60 -1.25
N LYS A 42 -6.86 -11.28 -0.10
CA LYS A 42 -7.90 -12.28 0.21
C LYS A 42 -9.31 -11.69 0.23
N ALA A 43 -9.44 -10.45 0.71
CA ALA A 43 -10.69 -9.71 0.74
C ALA A 43 -11.07 -9.11 -0.63
N ASN A 44 -10.31 -9.38 -1.70
CA ASN A 44 -10.47 -8.81 -3.04
C ASN A 44 -10.47 -7.27 -3.06
N LEU A 45 -9.86 -6.62 -2.07
CA LEU A 45 -9.72 -5.16 -2.01
C LEU A 45 -8.63 -4.67 -2.96
N ILE A 46 -7.62 -5.49 -3.19
CA ILE A 46 -6.55 -5.26 -4.16
C ILE A 46 -6.50 -6.45 -5.12
N GLU A 47 -6.27 -6.19 -6.40
CA GLU A 47 -6.23 -7.23 -7.44
C GLU A 47 -4.80 -7.73 -7.70
N ASP A 48 -3.81 -6.85 -7.58
CA ASP A 48 -2.39 -7.20 -7.76
C ASP A 48 -1.66 -7.27 -6.41
N GLY A 49 -1.82 -8.38 -5.69
CA GLY A 49 -1.11 -8.59 -4.42
C GLY A 49 0.42 -8.63 -4.56
N GLU A 50 0.95 -8.99 -5.73
CA GLU A 50 2.40 -9.06 -5.98
C GLU A 50 3.00 -7.66 -6.09
N GLY A 51 2.38 -6.76 -6.86
CA GLY A 51 2.81 -5.37 -6.98
C GLY A 51 2.84 -4.64 -5.65
N TRP A 52 1.85 -4.88 -4.78
CA TRP A 52 1.83 -4.35 -3.41
C TRP A 52 2.94 -4.94 -2.53
N MET A 53 3.26 -6.22 -2.70
CA MET A 53 4.35 -6.87 -1.96
C MET A 53 5.73 -6.39 -2.42
N ASP A 54 5.89 -6.07 -3.70
CA ASP A 54 7.13 -5.50 -4.24
C ASP A 54 7.32 -4.07 -3.74
N MET A 55 6.25 -3.27 -3.68
CA MET A 55 6.28 -1.95 -3.02
C MET A 55 6.73 -2.04 -1.55
N PHE A 56 6.27 -3.06 -0.81
CA PHE A 56 6.73 -3.32 0.56
C PHE A 56 8.23 -3.64 0.65
N LYS A 57 8.75 -4.46 -0.27
CA LYS A 57 10.18 -4.81 -0.31
C LYS A 57 11.04 -3.60 -0.64
N ASP A 58 10.64 -2.82 -1.64
CA ASP A 58 11.35 -1.60 -2.06
C ASP A 58 11.42 -0.60 -0.90
N ARG A 59 10.32 -0.40 -0.16
CA ARG A 59 10.31 0.45 1.04
C ARG A 59 11.31 -0.03 2.10
N ASN A 60 11.36 -1.33 2.38
CA ASN A 60 12.33 -1.87 3.33
C ASN A 60 13.79 -1.67 2.85
N MET A 61 14.04 -1.73 1.55
CA MET A 61 15.37 -1.48 0.99
C MET A 61 15.80 -0.01 1.15
N THR A 62 14.90 0.95 0.89
CA THR A 62 15.23 2.38 1.06
C THR A 62 15.61 2.77 2.49
N SER A 63 15.07 2.08 3.50
CA SER A 63 15.38 2.35 4.91
C SER A 63 16.76 1.83 5.32
N HIS A 64 17.32 0.88 4.57
CA HIS A 64 18.59 0.22 4.89
C HIS A 64 19.74 0.59 3.94
N THR A 65 19.46 1.20 2.79
CA THR A 65 20.48 1.48 1.78
C THR A 65 20.33 2.90 1.25
N TYR A 66 21.24 3.79 1.69
CA TYR A 66 21.46 5.12 1.11
C TYR A 66 22.22 4.97 -0.23
N ASN A 67 21.58 4.35 -1.21
CA ASN A 67 22.08 4.30 -2.59
C ASN A 67 21.14 5.13 -3.47
N GLU A 68 21.65 6.23 -4.03
CA GLU A 68 20.89 7.14 -4.90
C GLU A 68 20.35 6.42 -6.14
N ASP A 69 21.09 5.45 -6.70
CA ASP A 69 20.64 4.66 -7.85
C ASP A 69 19.39 3.84 -7.51
N THR A 70 19.39 3.23 -6.32
CA THR A 70 18.24 2.49 -5.79
C THR A 70 17.06 3.42 -5.50
N ALA A 71 17.32 4.63 -4.99
CA ALA A 71 16.28 5.62 -4.74
C ALA A 71 15.61 6.08 -6.06
N ASN A 72 16.39 6.28 -7.12
CA ASN A 72 15.89 6.65 -8.44
C ASN A 72 15.05 5.53 -9.08
N GLU A 73 15.52 4.27 -9.00
CA GLU A 73 14.76 3.13 -9.49
C GLU A 73 13.41 2.98 -8.77
N ILE A 74 13.40 3.19 -7.45
CA ILE A 74 12.18 3.12 -6.64
C ILE A 74 11.26 4.29 -6.96
N ALA A 75 11.78 5.50 -7.17
CA ALA A 75 10.99 6.65 -7.58
C ALA A 75 10.30 6.40 -8.94
N GLU A 76 11.01 5.79 -9.89
CA GLU A 76 10.43 5.40 -11.18
C GLU A 76 9.32 4.35 -11.00
N LYS A 77 9.56 3.31 -10.18
CA LYS A 77 8.54 2.29 -9.86
C LYS A 77 7.33 2.89 -9.16
N ILE A 78 7.51 3.90 -8.30
CA ILE A 78 6.40 4.58 -7.64
C ILE A 78 5.47 5.20 -8.67
N ILE A 79 6.01 5.92 -9.66
CA ILE A 79 5.20 6.61 -10.67
C ILE A 79 4.58 5.61 -11.65
N THR A 80 5.35 4.61 -12.08
CA THR A 80 4.97 3.72 -13.19
C THR A 80 4.18 2.49 -12.76
N ARG A 81 4.41 1.98 -11.54
CA ARG A 81 3.80 0.74 -11.04
C ARG A 81 2.92 0.96 -9.82
N TYR A 82 3.40 1.70 -8.81
CA TYR A 82 2.69 1.76 -7.53
C TYR A 82 1.55 2.77 -7.51
N TYR A 83 1.72 3.94 -8.14
CA TYR A 83 0.69 4.96 -8.21
C TYR A 83 -0.60 4.45 -8.90
N PRO A 84 -0.54 3.75 -10.05
CA PRO A 84 -1.73 3.12 -10.63
C PRO A 84 -2.43 2.12 -9.68
N LEU A 85 -1.67 1.32 -8.93
CA LEU A 85 -2.22 0.35 -7.98
C LEU A 85 -2.96 1.02 -6.82
N VAL A 86 -2.44 2.13 -6.32
CA VAL A 86 -3.10 2.92 -5.26
C VAL A 86 -4.35 3.60 -5.81
N LEU A 87 -4.32 4.10 -7.04
CA LEU A 87 -5.49 4.72 -7.69
C LEU A 87 -6.60 3.70 -7.94
N GLU A 88 -6.25 2.48 -8.35
CA GLU A 88 -7.21 1.38 -8.51
C GLU A 88 -7.85 1.01 -7.17
N PHE A 89 -7.04 0.93 -6.11
CA PHE A 89 -7.54 0.72 -4.76
C PHE A 89 -8.48 1.84 -4.29
N GLU A 90 -8.11 3.11 -4.52
CA GLU A 90 -8.96 4.27 -4.18
C GLU A 90 -10.30 4.19 -4.91
N ASN A 91 -10.29 3.94 -6.21
CA ASN A 91 -11.52 3.78 -7.00
C ASN A 91 -12.41 2.65 -6.46
N LYS A 92 -11.80 1.51 -6.12
CA LYS A 92 -12.53 0.36 -5.57
C LYS A 92 -13.08 0.66 -4.19
N GLY A 93 -12.32 1.34 -3.33
CA GLY A 93 -12.76 1.82 -2.03
C GLY A 93 -13.92 2.80 -2.12
N LEU A 94 -13.87 3.76 -3.07
CA LEU A 94 -14.95 4.71 -3.33
C LEU A 94 -16.23 4.02 -3.81
N VAL A 95 -16.12 3.01 -4.68
CA VAL A 95 -17.27 2.21 -5.12
C VAL A 95 -17.90 1.45 -3.95
N LEU A 96 -17.09 0.84 -3.09
CA LEU A 96 -17.59 0.11 -1.91
C LEU A 96 -18.26 1.04 -0.89
N LEU A 97 -17.68 2.21 -0.63
CA LEU A 97 -18.26 3.20 0.29
C LEU A 97 -19.49 3.91 -0.29
N GLY A 98 -19.55 4.09 -1.62
CA GLY A 98 -20.73 4.61 -2.31
C GLY A 98 -21.89 3.62 -2.38
N ALA A 99 -21.61 2.31 -2.35
CA ALA A 99 -22.62 1.27 -2.30
C ALA A 99 -23.26 1.12 -0.90
N ASP A 100 -22.52 1.41 0.17
CA ASP A 100 -22.99 1.34 1.56
C ASP A 100 -23.95 2.50 1.94
N GLN A 101 -24.08 3.54 1.11
CA GLN A 101 -24.99 4.67 1.37
C GLN A 101 -26.43 4.44 0.90
N GLN A 102 -26.74 3.24 0.39
CA GLN A 102 -28.12 2.80 0.11
C GLN A 102 -28.57 1.74 1.11
N GLN A 103 -28.64 2.09 2.41
CA GLN A 103 -29.43 1.32 3.37
C GLN A 103 -30.07 2.20 4.45
#